data_AF-A0A959NZ01-F1
#
_entry.id   AF-A0A959NZ01-F1
#
_cell.length_a   1.000
_cell.length_b   1.000
_cell.length_c   1.000
_cell.angle_alpha   90.00
_cell.angle_beta   90.00
_cell.angle_gamma   90.00
#
_symmetry.space_group_name_H-M   'P 1'
#
loop_
_entity.id
_entity.type
_entity.pdbx_description
1 polymer ?
#
loop_
_entity_poly.entity_id
_entity_poly.type
_entity_poly.pdbx_seq_one_letter_code
_entity_poly.pdbx_strand_id
1 'polypeptide(L)'
;MEALLKNYLNLSTQKQELIKVLLKEQGIDINDKIILPQKRVSNIFPMSYAQKRLWFLEKLEPESPLYIIPSGVKITGKVYSEYFVYAINEIVKRHEILRTRFIEKEGEGFQEILNELIIQPIHYDLALNESLNNLEEILAKEFKKPFKLSDCPLFRLVIIHVSDDQNYILLPMHHIISDNWSTGILIKELIEFYNHKAFNSELKLDDIKVQYADYTIWQMEWMTGSEIKKQKEFWIKHLENSNDILGIIPDKKRPSLQSYNGSHELFIIDDKISKSLLEFCKKSDNTTFIVFLSVYQFILSKYAYQSDINIGVLIA
;
A
#
# COMPACT_ATOMS: atom_id res chain seq x y z
N MET A 1 -27.86 9.08 -4.70
CA MET A 1 -27.33 9.17 -3.31
C MET A 1 -25.83 8.95 -3.28
N GLU A 2 -25.32 7.87 -3.88
CA GLU A 2 -23.87 7.59 -3.97
C GLU A 2 -23.04 8.74 -4.56
N ALA A 3 -23.49 9.37 -5.64
CA ALA A 3 -22.81 10.53 -6.23
C ALA A 3 -22.71 11.74 -5.27
N LEU A 4 -23.68 11.92 -4.37
CA LEU A 4 -23.67 12.98 -3.36
C LEU A 4 -22.70 12.65 -2.21
N LEU A 5 -22.67 11.38 -1.79
CA LEU A 5 -21.74 10.90 -0.76
C LEU A 5 -20.28 11.00 -1.22
N LYS A 6 -20.01 10.67 -2.50
CA LYS A 6 -18.66 10.77 -3.09
C LYS A 6 -18.08 12.19 -3.03
N ASN A 7 -18.92 13.22 -3.09
CA ASN A 7 -18.50 14.62 -3.06
C ASN A 7 -18.76 15.29 -1.71
N TYR A 8 -19.16 14.52 -0.68
CA TYR A 8 -19.71 15.06 0.58
C TYR A 8 -18.79 16.10 1.23
N LEU A 9 -17.50 15.79 1.35
CA LEU A 9 -16.51 16.66 2.00
C LEU A 9 -16.21 17.95 1.21
N ASN A 10 -16.66 18.07 -0.04
CA ASN A 10 -16.57 19.29 -0.86
C ASN A 10 -17.85 20.13 -0.81
N LEU A 11 -18.92 19.64 -0.18
CA LEU A 11 -20.17 20.39 -0.05
C LEU A 11 -20.08 21.42 1.07
N SER A 12 -20.94 22.44 1.02
CA SER A 12 -21.11 23.38 2.13
C SER A 12 -21.63 22.69 3.38
N THR A 13 -21.32 23.23 4.56
CA THR A 13 -21.75 22.68 5.87
C THR A 13 -23.27 22.46 5.93
N GLN A 14 -24.06 23.39 5.39
CA GLN A 14 -25.52 23.25 5.35
C GLN A 14 -25.98 22.04 4.53
N LYS A 15 -25.35 21.77 3.38
CA LYS A 15 -25.67 20.60 2.55
C LYS A 15 -25.22 19.30 3.23
N GLN A 16 -24.07 19.32 3.90
CA GLN A 16 -23.56 18.18 4.67
C GLN A 16 -24.52 17.78 5.81
N GLU A 17 -25.07 18.75 6.54
CA GLU A 17 -26.05 18.50 7.60
C GLU A 17 -27.38 17.99 7.05
N LEU A 18 -27.87 18.54 5.94
CA LEU A 18 -29.10 18.04 5.31
C LEU A 18 -28.97 16.56 4.88
N ILE A 19 -27.81 16.17 4.32
CA ILE A 19 -27.55 14.78 3.95
C ILE A 19 -27.54 13.87 5.18
N LYS A 20 -26.94 14.31 6.31
CA LYS A 20 -26.96 13.52 7.57
C LYS A 20 -28.39 13.28 8.05
N VAL A 21 -29.24 14.31 8.03
CA VAL A 21 -30.65 14.18 8.42
C VAL A 21 -31.38 13.18 7.52
N LEU A 22 -31.21 13.28 6.19
CA LEU A 22 -31.84 12.36 5.22
C LEU A 22 -31.40 10.90 5.41
N LEU A 23 -30.13 10.64 5.70
CA LEU A 23 -29.64 9.28 5.95
C LEU A 23 -30.18 8.73 7.26
N LYS A 24 -30.24 9.56 8.30
CA LYS A 24 -30.78 9.17 9.60
C LYS A 24 -32.26 8.77 9.52
N GLU A 25 -33.06 9.47 8.70
CA GLU A 25 -34.45 9.08 8.41
C GLU A 25 -34.56 7.71 7.73
N GLN A 26 -33.53 7.28 7.00
CA GLN A 26 -33.43 5.95 6.38
C GLN A 26 -32.78 4.90 7.30
N GLY A 27 -32.47 5.26 8.55
CA GLY A 27 -31.78 4.39 9.49
C GLY A 27 -30.31 4.11 9.13
N ILE A 28 -29.70 4.97 8.31
CA ILE A 28 -28.30 4.85 7.87
C ILE A 28 -27.47 5.87 8.64
N ASP A 29 -26.41 5.42 9.32
CA ASP A 29 -25.40 6.34 9.85
C ASP A 29 -24.49 6.79 8.70
N ILE A 30 -24.19 8.09 8.64
CA ILE A 30 -23.23 8.65 7.68
C ILE A 30 -21.84 8.03 7.87
N ASN A 31 -21.48 7.70 9.11
CA ASN A 31 -20.22 7.07 9.45
C ASN A 31 -20.14 5.65 8.89
N ASP A 32 -21.26 4.98 8.56
CA ASP A 32 -21.20 3.67 7.87
C ASP A 32 -20.92 3.80 6.37
N LYS A 33 -20.92 5.03 5.84
CA LYS A 33 -20.87 5.29 4.39
C LYS A 33 -19.66 6.09 3.95
N ILE A 34 -19.12 6.95 4.80
CA ILE A 34 -17.97 7.80 4.47
C ILE A 34 -17.04 7.97 5.68
N ILE A 35 -15.76 8.16 5.39
CA ILE A 35 -14.75 8.52 6.38
C ILE A 35 -14.78 10.04 6.55
N LEU A 36 -14.93 10.49 7.79
CA LEU A 36 -14.93 11.92 8.12
C LEU A 36 -13.61 12.32 8.78
N PRO A 37 -13.07 13.52 8.49
CA PRO A 37 -11.93 14.05 9.20
C PRO A 37 -12.21 14.20 10.70
N GLN A 38 -11.27 13.76 11.52
CA GLN A 38 -11.33 13.84 12.97
C GLN A 38 -10.46 14.98 13.49
N LYS A 39 -10.88 15.62 14.58
CA LYS A 39 -10.02 16.59 15.26
C LYS A 39 -8.85 15.87 15.93
N ARG A 40 -7.62 16.35 15.70
CA ARG A 40 -6.40 15.83 16.35
C ARG A 40 -6.33 16.28 17.81
N VAL A 41 -7.02 15.56 18.69
CA VAL A 41 -6.99 15.77 20.16
C VAL A 41 -5.86 15.00 20.85
N SER A 42 -5.26 14.05 20.13
CA SER A 42 -4.17 13.17 20.53
C SER A 42 -3.26 12.96 19.32
N ASN A 43 -2.02 12.51 19.55
CA ASN A 43 -1.12 12.02 18.50
C ASN A 43 -1.09 10.48 18.42
N ILE A 44 -1.85 9.79 19.29
CA ILE A 44 -1.93 8.35 19.37
C ILE A 44 -3.30 7.87 18.91
N PHE A 45 -3.29 6.90 17.99
CA PHE A 45 -4.47 6.40 17.29
C PHE A 45 -4.47 4.87 17.21
N PRO A 46 -5.64 4.23 17.07
CA PRO A 46 -5.68 2.79 16.85
C PRO A 46 -5.05 2.44 15.49
N MET A 47 -4.45 1.26 15.38
CA MET A 47 -4.06 0.67 14.10
C MET A 47 -5.26 0.11 13.35
N SER A 48 -5.22 0.14 12.01
CA SER A 48 -6.16 -0.65 11.19
C SER A 48 -5.93 -2.16 11.40
N TYR A 49 -6.90 -3.01 11.06
CA TYR A 49 -6.72 -4.47 11.12
C TYR A 49 -5.55 -4.96 10.25
N ALA A 50 -5.33 -4.32 9.08
CA ALA A 50 -4.19 -4.62 8.22
C ALA A 50 -2.86 -4.26 8.90
N GLN A 51 -2.80 -3.10 9.57
CA GLN A 51 -1.63 -2.71 10.35
C GLN A 51 -1.40 -3.61 11.57
N LYS A 52 -2.46 -4.00 12.29
CA LYS A 52 -2.37 -4.94 13.43
C LYS A 52 -1.78 -6.27 12.98
N ARG A 53 -2.20 -6.79 11.81
CA ARG A 53 -1.62 -8.01 11.22
C ARG A 53 -0.13 -7.85 10.94
N LEU A 54 0.29 -6.76 10.30
CA LEU A 54 1.71 -6.52 9.98
C LEU A 54 2.55 -6.30 11.24
N TRP A 55 2.02 -5.58 12.23
CA TRP A 55 2.67 -5.40 13.52
C TRP A 55 2.85 -6.72 14.27
N PHE A 56 1.83 -7.58 14.26
CA PHE A 56 1.92 -8.93 14.84
C PHE A 56 2.95 -9.80 14.11
N LEU A 57 2.99 -9.74 12.78
CA LEU A 57 3.98 -10.48 11.99
C LEU A 57 5.41 -10.02 12.27
N GLU A 58 5.65 -8.71 12.43
CA GLU A 58 6.95 -8.19 12.87
C GLU A 58 7.33 -8.69 14.28
N LYS A 59 6.37 -8.86 15.19
CA LYS A 59 6.64 -9.44 16.52
C LYS A 59 7.00 -10.94 16.45
N LEU A 60 6.42 -11.68 15.50
CA LEU A 60 6.71 -13.10 15.29
C LEU A 60 8.05 -13.32 14.58
N GLU A 61 8.36 -12.49 13.59
CA GLU A 61 9.59 -12.55 12.78
C GLU A 61 10.25 -11.16 12.74
N PRO A 62 10.92 -10.72 13.82
CA PRO A 62 11.56 -9.41 13.87
C PRO A 62 12.62 -9.25 12.79
N GLU A 63 12.76 -8.02 12.29
CA GLU A 63 13.78 -7.66 11.30
C GLU A 63 13.62 -8.40 9.94
N SER A 64 12.41 -8.86 9.63
CA SER A 64 12.10 -9.55 8.39
C SER A 64 11.97 -8.55 7.21
N PRO A 65 12.68 -8.77 6.08
CA PRO A 65 12.57 -7.88 4.92
C PRO A 65 11.30 -8.10 4.08
N LEU A 66 10.46 -9.07 4.45
CA LEU A 66 9.32 -9.54 3.65
C LEU A 66 8.26 -8.47 3.38
N TYR A 67 8.13 -7.52 4.30
CA TYR A 67 7.14 -6.44 4.22
C TYR A 67 7.79 -5.10 3.85
N ILE A 68 8.96 -5.13 3.22
CA ILE A 68 9.56 -3.95 2.59
C ILE A 68 9.09 -3.88 1.15
N ILE A 69 8.56 -2.73 0.74
CA ILE A 69 8.25 -2.41 -0.66
C ILE A 69 9.52 -1.85 -1.29
N PRO A 70 10.19 -2.58 -2.22
CA PRO A 70 11.46 -2.15 -2.80
C PRO A 70 11.21 -1.22 -3.99
N SER A 71 10.87 0.03 -3.72
CA SER A 71 10.62 1.05 -4.76
C SER A 71 11.91 1.80 -5.12
N GLY A 72 12.16 1.98 -6.42
CA GLY A 72 13.26 2.81 -6.90
C GLY A 72 13.24 3.04 -8.41
N VAL A 73 13.92 4.08 -8.87
CA VAL A 73 14.03 4.44 -10.29
C VAL A 73 15.48 4.72 -10.67
N LYS A 74 15.84 4.32 -11.90
CA LYS A 74 17.05 4.78 -12.56
C LYS A 74 16.74 6.11 -13.25
N ILE A 75 17.55 7.13 -12.99
CA ILE A 75 17.47 8.43 -13.65
C ILE A 75 18.70 8.57 -14.56
N THR A 76 18.44 8.86 -15.83
CA THR A 76 19.48 9.19 -16.79
C THR A 76 19.65 10.71 -16.87
N GLY A 77 20.88 11.16 -16.77
CA GLY A 77 21.25 12.58 -16.74
C GLY A 77 21.36 13.14 -15.31
N LYS A 78 21.63 14.45 -15.26
CA LYS A 78 21.97 15.17 -14.04
C LYS A 78 20.82 15.17 -13.02
N VAL A 79 21.13 14.75 -11.80
CA VAL A 79 20.18 14.72 -10.67
C VAL A 79 20.53 15.80 -9.65
N TYR A 80 19.55 16.66 -9.38
CA TYR A 80 19.59 17.65 -8.29
C TYR A 80 18.99 17.02 -7.02
N SER A 81 19.86 16.45 -6.19
CA SER A 81 19.48 15.68 -4.99
C SER A 81 18.68 16.52 -3.99
N GLU A 82 19.02 17.80 -3.86
CA GLU A 82 18.36 18.76 -2.98
C GLU A 82 16.88 18.98 -3.33
N TYR A 83 16.49 18.80 -4.61
CA TYR A 83 15.09 18.91 -5.02
C TYR A 83 14.30 17.65 -4.64
N PHE A 84 14.92 16.47 -4.66
CA PHE A 84 14.32 15.25 -4.12
C PHE A 84 14.13 15.34 -2.60
N VAL A 85 15.12 15.87 -1.88
CA VAL A 85 15.03 16.09 -0.44
C VAL A 85 13.92 17.09 -0.12
N TYR A 86 13.80 18.19 -0.86
CA TYR A 86 12.68 19.11 -0.70
C TYR A 86 11.33 18.39 -0.93
N ALA A 87 11.20 17.70 -2.06
CA ALA A 87 9.96 17.04 -2.45
C ALA A 87 9.50 16.00 -1.43
N ILE A 88 10.41 15.15 -0.93
CA ILE A 88 10.03 14.14 0.06
C ILE A 88 9.59 14.77 1.38
N ASN A 89 10.21 15.87 1.79
CA ASN A 89 9.85 16.56 3.03
C ASN A 89 8.48 17.24 2.94
N GLU A 90 8.10 17.77 1.78
CA GLU A 90 6.74 18.29 1.56
C GLU A 90 5.68 17.18 1.56
N ILE A 91 6.00 16.01 0.99
CA ILE A 91 5.12 14.83 1.02
C ILE A 91 4.93 14.33 2.46
N VAL A 92 5.99 14.27 3.26
CA VAL A 92 5.91 13.86 4.68
C VAL A 92 5.05 14.83 5.50
N LYS A 93 5.06 16.13 5.17
CA LYS A 93 4.14 17.10 5.80
C LYS A 93 2.69 16.83 5.41
N ARG A 94 2.42 16.51 4.14
CA ARG A 94 1.08 16.21 3.61
C ARG A 94 0.47 14.93 4.16
N HIS A 95 1.26 13.86 4.31
CA HIS A 95 0.77 12.53 4.66
C HIS A 95 1.23 12.12 6.06
N GLU A 96 0.30 12.13 7.02
CA GLU A 96 0.58 11.78 8.43
C GLU A 96 1.23 10.41 8.59
N ILE A 97 0.82 9.44 7.75
CA ILE A 97 1.30 8.06 7.81
C ILE A 97 2.82 7.94 7.58
N LEU A 98 3.43 8.85 6.83
CA LEU A 98 4.88 8.85 6.57
C LEU A 98 5.72 9.33 7.74
N ARG A 99 5.10 10.03 8.71
CA ARG A 99 5.70 10.45 9.99
C ARG A 99 5.09 9.70 11.18
N THR A 100 4.51 8.53 10.92
CA THR A 100 3.91 7.66 11.93
C THR A 100 4.88 6.53 12.30
N ARG A 101 5.01 6.29 13.60
CA ARG A 101 5.61 5.07 14.17
C ARG A 101 4.56 4.24 14.89
N PHE A 102 4.89 3.01 15.21
CA PHE A 102 3.99 2.07 15.87
C PHE A 102 4.53 1.68 17.24
N ILE A 103 3.76 2.02 18.28
CA ILE A 103 4.12 1.82 19.67
C ILE A 103 3.22 0.77 20.31
N GLU A 104 3.70 0.19 21.41
CA GLU A 104 2.93 -0.74 22.21
C GLU A 104 2.57 -0.09 23.55
N LYS A 105 1.31 -0.21 23.96
CA LYS A 105 0.82 0.19 25.27
C LYS A 105 -0.05 -0.93 25.83
N GLU A 106 0.30 -1.43 27.01
CA GLU A 106 -0.49 -2.47 27.71
C GLU A 106 -0.71 -3.73 26.86
N GLY A 107 0.25 -4.10 26.01
CA GLY A 107 0.16 -5.26 25.11
C GLY A 107 -0.58 -5.00 23.80
N GLU A 108 -1.10 -3.79 23.58
CA GLU A 108 -1.80 -3.40 22.36
C GLU A 108 -0.98 -2.43 21.49
N GLY A 109 -1.08 -2.61 20.17
CA GLY A 109 -0.40 -1.78 19.18
C GLY A 109 -1.19 -0.52 18.80
N PHE A 110 -0.50 0.62 18.78
CA PHE A 110 -1.04 1.93 18.39
C PHE A 110 -0.16 2.62 17.36
N GLN A 111 -0.77 3.51 16.58
CA GLN A 111 -0.07 4.50 15.77
C GLN A 111 0.28 5.71 16.63
N GLU A 112 1.49 6.21 16.51
CA GLU A 112 1.90 7.51 17.04
C GLU A 112 2.42 8.39 15.91
N ILE A 113 1.73 9.51 15.69
CA ILE A 113 2.03 10.45 14.60
C ILE A 113 2.92 11.56 15.16
N LEU A 114 4.12 11.73 14.60
CA LEU A 114 5.01 12.80 15.00
C LEU A 114 4.56 14.14 14.40
N ASN A 115 4.59 15.23 15.16
CA ASN A 115 4.16 16.55 14.67
C ASN A 115 4.95 17.01 13.45
N GLU A 116 6.27 16.81 13.48
CA GLU A 116 7.19 17.15 12.41
C GLU A 116 8.22 16.04 12.25
N LEU A 117 8.68 15.86 11.02
CA LEU A 117 9.76 14.95 10.68
C LEU A 117 10.50 15.50 9.47
N ILE A 118 11.82 15.58 9.56
CA ILE A 118 12.67 15.99 8.44
C ILE A 118 13.46 14.77 7.97
N ILE A 119 13.31 14.42 6.71
CA ILE A 119 14.00 13.31 6.07
C ILE A 119 15.35 13.78 5.56
N GLN A 120 16.39 13.06 5.98
CA GLN A 120 17.73 13.20 5.45
C GLN A 120 18.02 12.04 4.47
N PRO A 121 18.60 12.33 3.29
CA PRO A 121 18.94 11.30 2.32
C PRO A 121 20.16 10.48 2.78
N ILE A 122 20.18 9.21 2.38
CA ILE A 122 21.37 8.37 2.42
C ILE A 122 22.06 8.49 1.06
N HIS A 123 23.29 8.99 1.04
CA HIS A 123 24.06 9.16 -0.20
C HIS A 123 25.08 8.04 -0.38
N TYR A 124 25.11 7.50 -1.60
CA TYR A 124 26.18 6.63 -2.09
C TYR A 124 26.79 7.27 -3.32
N ASP A 125 28.11 7.49 -3.31
CA ASP A 125 28.87 7.98 -4.46
C ASP A 125 29.83 6.88 -4.94
N LEU A 126 29.47 6.27 -6.06
CA LEU A 126 30.24 5.20 -6.71
C LEU A 126 31.22 5.78 -7.73
N ALA A 127 31.02 7.01 -8.20
CA ALA A 127 31.96 7.67 -9.11
C ALA A 127 33.32 7.91 -8.43
N LEU A 128 33.31 8.07 -7.10
CA LEU A 128 34.52 8.29 -6.30
C LEU A 128 35.17 7.01 -5.73
N ASN A 129 34.53 5.83 -5.86
CA ASN A 129 34.98 4.60 -5.19
C ASN A 129 34.89 3.37 -6.12
N GLU A 130 35.90 3.19 -6.98
CA GLU A 130 35.96 2.05 -7.92
C GLU A 130 36.09 0.66 -7.24
N SER A 131 36.53 0.57 -5.97
CA SER A 131 36.98 -0.70 -5.38
C SER A 131 36.07 -1.34 -4.32
N LEU A 132 35.00 -0.68 -3.85
CA LEU A 132 34.29 -1.12 -2.63
C LEU A 132 32.75 -1.17 -2.69
N ASN A 133 32.11 -0.70 -3.76
CA ASN A 133 30.64 -0.62 -3.81
C ASN A 133 30.09 -1.10 -5.16
N ASN A 134 29.75 -2.39 -5.28
CA ASN A 134 28.92 -2.84 -6.39
C ASN A 134 27.50 -2.27 -6.21
N LEU A 135 26.95 -1.63 -7.24
CA LEU A 135 25.57 -1.13 -7.26
C LEU A 135 24.58 -2.21 -6.79
N GLU A 136 24.74 -3.45 -7.24
CA GLU A 136 23.87 -4.57 -6.86
C GLU A 136 23.89 -4.85 -5.35
N GLU A 137 25.05 -4.73 -4.70
CA GLU A 137 25.18 -4.92 -3.26
C GLU A 137 24.49 -3.79 -2.48
N ILE A 138 24.61 -2.54 -2.95
CA ILE A 138 23.90 -1.41 -2.35
C ILE A 138 22.39 -1.59 -2.49
N LEU A 139 21.91 -1.95 -3.68
CA LEU A 139 20.49 -2.21 -3.91
C LEU A 139 19.98 -3.34 -3.00
N ALA A 140 20.69 -4.46 -2.96
CA ALA A 140 20.33 -5.60 -2.12
C ALA A 140 20.34 -5.23 -0.63
N LYS A 141 21.33 -4.46 -0.16
CA LYS A 141 21.43 -3.97 1.21
C LYS A 141 20.26 -3.07 1.55
N GLU A 142 19.99 -2.05 0.74
CA GLU A 142 18.95 -1.05 1.07
C GLU A 142 17.55 -1.64 1.01
N PHE A 143 17.27 -2.55 0.05
CA PHE A 143 15.97 -3.22 -0.05
C PHE A 143 15.73 -4.32 0.99
N LYS A 144 16.78 -4.87 1.60
CA LYS A 144 16.66 -5.90 2.66
C LYS A 144 16.89 -5.36 4.07
N LYS A 145 17.38 -4.13 4.21
CA LYS A 145 17.62 -3.54 5.53
C LYS A 145 16.29 -3.39 6.29
N PRO A 146 16.14 -4.00 7.47
CA PRO A 146 14.88 -4.01 8.20
C PRO A 146 14.48 -2.64 8.73
N PHE A 147 13.19 -2.48 9.05
CA PHE A 147 12.66 -1.34 9.78
C PHE A 147 12.15 -1.80 11.13
N LYS A 148 12.53 -1.11 12.20
CA LYS A 148 11.89 -1.29 13.51
C LYS A 148 10.64 -0.43 13.53
N LEU A 149 9.47 -1.05 13.71
CA LEU A 149 8.19 -0.33 13.65
C LEU A 149 8.02 0.75 14.72
N SER A 150 8.77 0.66 15.81
CA SER A 150 8.86 1.68 16.87
C SER A 150 9.67 2.92 16.48
N ASP A 151 10.41 2.86 15.38
CA ASP A 151 11.24 3.96 14.89
C ASP A 151 10.49 4.77 13.82
N CYS A 152 10.99 5.96 13.51
CA CYS A 152 10.46 6.82 12.46
C CYS A 152 11.64 7.51 11.75
N PRO A 153 11.65 7.64 10.41
CA PRO A 153 10.65 7.15 9.45
C PRO A 153 10.69 5.63 9.20
N LEU A 154 9.58 5.08 8.71
CA LEU A 154 9.48 3.70 8.22
C LEU A 154 9.69 3.58 6.69
N PHE A 155 10.44 4.53 6.15
CA PHE A 155 10.97 4.54 4.80
C PHE A 155 12.34 5.23 4.78
N ARG A 156 13.09 5.08 3.69
CA ARG A 156 14.39 5.75 3.51
C ARG A 156 14.46 6.39 2.13
N LEU A 157 14.94 7.63 2.04
CA LEU A 157 15.36 8.23 0.77
C LEU A 157 16.83 7.86 0.53
N VAL A 158 17.12 7.08 -0.50
CA VAL A 158 18.48 6.71 -0.89
C VAL A 158 18.79 7.30 -2.25
N ILE A 159 19.92 7.98 -2.35
CA ILE A 159 20.42 8.59 -3.58
C ILE A 159 21.77 7.95 -3.90
N ILE A 160 21.84 7.30 -5.05
CA ILE A 160 23.04 6.62 -5.53
C ILE A 160 23.50 7.34 -6.80
N HIS A 161 24.67 7.97 -6.72
CA HIS A 161 25.35 8.56 -7.86
C HIS A 161 26.37 7.56 -8.41
N VAL A 162 26.22 7.17 -9.67
CA VAL A 162 27.18 6.29 -10.38
C VAL A 162 27.99 7.09 -11.38
N SER A 163 27.32 7.97 -12.13
CA SER A 163 27.93 8.96 -13.02
C SER A 163 26.93 10.08 -13.31
N ASP A 164 27.36 11.12 -14.02
CA ASP A 164 26.48 12.23 -14.46
C ASP A 164 25.26 11.75 -15.26
N ASP A 165 25.38 10.61 -15.96
CA ASP A 165 24.30 10.02 -16.77
C ASP A 165 23.61 8.82 -16.11
N GLN A 166 24.03 8.42 -14.92
CA GLN A 166 23.50 7.25 -14.23
C GLN A 166 23.35 7.50 -12.73
N ASN A 167 22.10 7.71 -12.31
CA ASN A 167 21.72 7.95 -10.92
C ASN A 167 20.57 7.02 -10.54
N TYR A 168 20.46 6.68 -9.26
CA TYR A 168 19.33 5.93 -8.72
C TYR A 168 18.73 6.64 -7.52
N ILE A 169 17.40 6.73 -7.50
CA ILE A 169 16.63 7.21 -6.35
C ILE A 169 15.81 6.04 -5.85
N LEU A 170 16.08 5.61 -4.63
CA LEU A 170 15.33 4.54 -3.97
C LEU A 170 14.48 5.12 -2.85
N LEU A 171 13.32 4.51 -2.66
CA LEU A 171 12.38 4.81 -1.58
C LEU A 171 11.85 3.51 -0.95
N PRO A 172 12.71 2.63 -0.40
CA PRO A 172 12.24 1.47 0.34
C PRO A 172 11.38 1.91 1.53
N MET A 173 10.24 1.25 1.72
CA MET A 173 9.30 1.57 2.79
C MET A 173 8.63 0.32 3.34
N HIS A 174 8.26 0.35 4.62
CA HIS A 174 7.53 -0.75 5.23
C HIS A 174 6.05 -0.74 4.78
N HIS A 175 5.51 -1.92 4.45
CA HIS A 175 4.14 -2.09 3.93
C HIS A 175 3.04 -1.71 4.95
N ILE A 176 3.41 -1.41 6.19
CA ILE A 176 2.50 -0.95 7.25
C ILE A 176 2.08 0.52 7.08
N ILE A 177 2.87 1.29 6.30
CA ILE A 177 2.61 2.71 6.01
C ILE A 177 2.24 2.96 4.54
N SER A 178 2.25 1.95 3.69
CA SER A 178 1.99 2.10 2.25
C SER A 178 1.60 0.78 1.59
N ASP A 179 0.98 0.88 0.42
CA ASP A 179 0.70 -0.21 -0.51
C ASP A 179 1.10 0.18 -1.95
N ASN A 180 0.79 -0.67 -2.93
CA ASN A 180 1.10 -0.41 -4.33
C ASN A 180 0.35 0.80 -4.89
N TRP A 181 -0.88 1.08 -4.44
CA TRP A 181 -1.64 2.24 -4.90
C TRP A 181 -1.02 3.54 -4.37
N SER A 182 -0.71 3.55 -3.08
CA SER A 182 -0.03 4.63 -2.36
C SER A 182 1.33 4.93 -2.99
N THR A 183 2.08 3.91 -3.44
CA THR A 183 3.34 4.10 -4.18
C THR A 183 3.14 4.94 -5.44
N GLY A 184 2.05 4.71 -6.18
CA GLY A 184 1.69 5.51 -7.36
C GLY A 184 1.34 6.96 -7.03
N ILE A 185 0.67 7.21 -5.89
CA ILE A 185 0.39 8.56 -5.39
C ILE A 185 1.71 9.26 -5.01
N LEU A 186 2.56 8.60 -4.24
CA LEU A 186 3.86 9.15 -3.81
C LEU A 186 4.74 9.54 -4.98
N ILE A 187 4.82 8.71 -6.03
CA ILE A 187 5.59 9.02 -7.24
C ILE A 187 5.03 10.27 -7.94
N LYS A 188 3.70 10.38 -8.08
CA LYS A 188 3.07 11.56 -8.70
C LYS A 188 3.37 12.83 -7.91
N GLU A 189 3.18 12.80 -6.59
CA GLU A 189 3.47 13.97 -5.75
C GLU A 189 4.97 14.31 -5.74
N LEU A 190 5.86 13.31 -5.76
CA LEU A 190 7.30 13.52 -5.85
C LEU A 190 7.67 14.29 -7.12
N ILE A 191 7.09 13.91 -8.26
CA ILE A 191 7.29 14.61 -9.53
C ILE A 191 6.77 16.04 -9.46
N GLU A 192 5.57 16.26 -8.93
CA GLU A 192 4.97 17.60 -8.79
C GLU A 192 5.82 18.53 -7.92
N PHE A 193 6.22 18.08 -6.71
CA PHE A 193 7.06 18.88 -5.83
C PHE A 193 8.48 19.08 -6.36
N TYR A 194 9.05 18.06 -7.01
CA TYR A 194 10.35 18.16 -7.65
C TYR A 194 10.33 19.24 -8.74
N ASN A 195 9.35 19.18 -9.65
CA ASN A 195 9.20 20.16 -10.72
C ASN A 195 8.91 21.56 -10.19
N HIS A 196 8.10 21.68 -9.14
CA HIS A 196 7.85 22.96 -8.48
C HIS A 196 9.16 23.57 -8.00
N LYS A 197 10.03 22.78 -7.35
CA LYS A 197 11.31 23.26 -6.84
C LYS A 197 12.34 23.54 -7.93
N ALA A 198 12.40 22.68 -8.95
CA ALA A 198 13.39 22.75 -10.02
C ALA A 198 13.08 23.84 -11.05
N PHE A 199 11.79 24.05 -11.35
CA PHE A 199 11.33 24.86 -12.47
C PHE A 199 10.34 25.96 -12.08
N ASN A 200 10.07 26.16 -10.78
CA ASN A 200 9.03 27.07 -10.29
C ASN A 200 7.64 26.80 -10.91
N SER A 201 7.33 25.54 -11.22
CA SER A 201 6.02 25.17 -11.78
C SER A 201 4.91 25.30 -10.74
N GLU A 202 3.68 25.56 -11.16
CA GLU A 202 2.51 25.54 -10.26
C GLU A 202 2.27 24.12 -9.71
N LEU A 203 1.97 24.01 -8.41
CA LEU A 203 1.63 22.73 -7.78
C LEU A 203 0.19 22.35 -8.09
N LYS A 204 -0.02 21.17 -8.68
CA LYS A 204 -1.35 20.65 -9.02
C LYS A 204 -1.74 19.48 -8.12
N LEU A 205 -1.87 19.76 -6.82
CA LEU A 205 -2.19 18.75 -5.80
C LEU A 205 -3.52 19.05 -5.12
N ASP A 206 -4.42 18.07 -5.10
CA ASP A 206 -5.69 18.14 -4.38
C ASP A 206 -5.48 18.13 -2.87
N ASP A 207 -6.26 18.92 -2.14
CA ASP A 207 -6.21 18.96 -0.69
C ASP A 207 -6.59 17.61 -0.04
N ILE A 208 -5.83 17.20 0.98
CA ILE A 208 -6.05 15.92 1.67
C ILE A 208 -6.98 16.14 2.85
N LYS A 209 -8.25 15.81 2.64
CA LYS A 209 -9.30 15.99 3.64
C LYS A 209 -9.39 14.88 4.68
N VAL A 210 -8.82 13.72 4.38
CA VAL A 210 -8.87 12.53 5.23
C VAL A 210 -7.48 11.94 5.25
N GLN A 211 -6.95 11.74 6.45
CA GLN A 211 -5.66 11.08 6.65
C GLN A 211 -5.89 9.63 7.07
N TYR A 212 -4.82 8.84 7.04
CA TYR A 212 -4.91 7.43 7.37
C TYR A 212 -5.39 7.18 8.82
N ALA A 213 -5.08 8.07 9.77
CA ALA A 213 -5.58 7.98 11.15
C ALA A 213 -7.11 8.13 11.24
N ASP A 214 -7.71 8.96 10.37
CA ASP A 214 -9.16 9.09 10.30
C ASP A 214 -9.81 7.79 9.81
N TYR A 215 -9.16 7.13 8.84
CA TYR A 215 -9.57 5.80 8.36
C TYR A 215 -9.47 4.74 9.46
N THR A 216 -8.42 4.76 10.30
CA THR A 216 -8.30 3.74 11.35
C THR A 216 -9.30 3.93 12.48
N ILE A 217 -9.60 5.18 12.86
CA ILE A 217 -10.69 5.49 13.79
C ILE A 217 -12.01 4.99 13.21
N TRP A 218 -12.32 5.39 11.98
CA TRP A 218 -13.53 4.99 11.27
C TRP A 218 -13.67 3.46 11.20
N GLN A 219 -12.60 2.74 10.85
CA GLN A 219 -12.64 1.28 10.74
C GLN A 219 -12.92 0.63 12.10
N MET A 220 -12.31 1.13 13.18
CA MET A 220 -12.55 0.58 14.51
C MET A 220 -13.96 0.86 15.02
N GLU A 221 -14.56 2.00 14.66
CA GLU A 221 -15.96 2.31 15.00
C GLU A 221 -16.93 1.45 14.18
N TRP A 222 -16.72 1.38 12.86
CA TRP A 222 -17.58 0.64 11.94
C TRP A 222 -17.57 -0.88 12.19
N MET A 223 -16.40 -1.46 12.50
CA MET A 223 -16.24 -2.89 12.75
C MET A 223 -16.56 -3.30 14.20
N THR A 224 -17.60 -2.73 14.79
CA THR A 224 -18.09 -3.09 16.12
C THR A 224 -19.50 -3.68 16.09
N GLY A 225 -19.91 -4.29 17.20
CA GLY A 225 -21.29 -4.75 17.39
C GLY A 225 -21.76 -5.80 16.38
N SER A 226 -22.88 -5.53 15.70
CA SER A 226 -23.56 -6.48 14.81
C SER A 226 -22.85 -6.67 13.47
N GLU A 227 -22.17 -5.65 12.94
CA GLU A 227 -21.58 -5.72 11.60
C GLU A 227 -20.39 -6.70 11.57
N ILE A 228 -19.48 -6.60 12.54
CA ILE A 228 -18.36 -7.55 12.64
C ILE A 228 -18.83 -8.99 12.82
N LYS A 229 -19.93 -9.21 13.58
CA LYS A 229 -20.52 -10.53 13.76
C LYS A 229 -21.04 -11.08 12.44
N LYS A 230 -21.80 -10.28 11.69
CA LYS A 230 -22.35 -10.64 10.38
C LYS A 230 -21.26 -10.97 9.36
N GLN A 231 -20.22 -10.14 9.27
CA GLN A 231 -19.08 -10.36 8.37
C GLN A 231 -18.32 -11.64 8.73
N LYS A 232 -18.10 -11.89 10.01
CA LYS A 232 -17.46 -13.11 10.51
C LYS A 232 -18.27 -14.37 10.20
N GLU A 233 -19.58 -14.35 10.47
CA GLU A 233 -20.48 -15.48 10.19
C GLU A 233 -20.51 -15.82 8.71
N PHE A 234 -20.52 -14.81 7.83
CA PHE A 234 -20.44 -15.01 6.39
C PHE A 234 -19.16 -15.76 6.00
N TRP A 235 -17.98 -15.28 6.43
CA TRP A 235 -16.70 -15.89 6.06
C TRP A 235 -16.49 -17.29 6.64
N ILE A 236 -16.91 -17.53 7.89
CA ILE A 236 -16.86 -18.87 8.49
C ILE A 236 -17.70 -19.83 7.66
N LYS A 237 -18.96 -19.47 7.38
CA LYS A 237 -19.86 -20.32 6.59
C LYS A 237 -19.35 -20.55 5.16
N HIS A 238 -18.73 -19.54 4.55
CA HIS A 238 -18.24 -19.65 3.17
C HIS A 238 -16.98 -20.53 3.06
N LEU A 239 -16.18 -20.63 4.13
CA LEU A 239 -14.90 -21.35 4.13
C LEU A 239 -14.94 -22.67 4.92
N GLU A 240 -16.04 -23.01 5.60
CA GLU A 240 -16.12 -24.14 6.55
C GLU A 240 -15.75 -25.51 5.95
N ASN A 241 -15.97 -25.71 4.64
CA ASN A 241 -15.69 -26.96 3.93
C ASN A 241 -14.59 -26.79 2.87
N SER A 242 -13.86 -25.68 2.90
CA SER A 242 -12.89 -25.38 1.87
C SER A 242 -11.61 -26.21 2.07
N ASN A 243 -11.01 -26.68 0.98
CA ASN A 243 -9.73 -27.39 1.06
C ASN A 243 -8.59 -26.39 1.30
N ASP A 244 -7.90 -26.53 2.42
CA ASP A 244 -6.80 -25.63 2.81
C ASP A 244 -5.54 -25.79 1.95
N ILE A 245 -5.38 -26.94 1.28
CA ILE A 245 -4.15 -27.27 0.55
C ILE A 245 -4.47 -27.54 -0.92
N LEU A 246 -3.91 -26.69 -1.77
CA LEU A 246 -3.89 -26.89 -3.21
C LEU A 246 -3.00 -28.10 -3.57
N GLY A 247 -3.61 -29.12 -4.19
CA GLY A 247 -3.03 -30.43 -4.48
C GLY A 247 -2.04 -30.49 -5.64
N ILE A 248 -1.32 -29.40 -5.94
CA ILE A 248 -0.30 -29.39 -6.99
C ILE A 248 0.92 -30.18 -6.50
N ILE A 249 1.43 -31.07 -7.35
CA ILE A 249 2.67 -31.82 -7.09
C ILE A 249 3.84 -30.85 -7.21
N PRO A 250 4.54 -30.53 -6.09
CA PRO A 250 5.66 -29.60 -6.15
C PRO A 250 6.93 -30.31 -6.65
N ASP A 251 7.79 -29.59 -7.35
CA ASP A 251 9.10 -30.12 -7.78
C ASP A 251 10.04 -30.43 -6.62
N LYS A 252 9.79 -29.82 -5.44
CA LYS A 252 10.57 -29.97 -4.21
C LYS A 252 9.65 -30.24 -3.02
N LYS A 253 10.16 -30.96 -2.02
CA LYS A 253 9.44 -31.16 -0.75
C LYS A 253 9.18 -29.80 -0.08
N ARG A 254 7.94 -29.58 0.37
CA ARG A 254 7.57 -28.37 1.14
C ARG A 254 8.38 -28.34 2.45
N PRO A 255 9.17 -27.29 2.72
CA PRO A 255 9.92 -27.16 3.97
C PRO A 255 8.97 -26.88 5.14
N SER A 256 9.39 -27.21 6.37
CA SER A 256 8.63 -26.91 7.59
C SER A 256 8.62 -25.42 7.95
N LEU A 257 9.62 -24.68 7.49
CA LEU A 257 9.72 -23.23 7.61
C LEU A 257 9.69 -22.63 6.21
N GLN A 258 8.81 -21.65 6.00
CA GLN A 258 8.67 -20.96 4.72
C GLN A 258 9.88 -20.06 4.47
N SER A 259 10.54 -20.20 3.32
CA SER A 259 11.71 -19.39 2.96
C SER A 259 11.37 -18.06 2.29
N TYR A 260 10.12 -17.91 1.84
CA TYR A 260 9.59 -16.75 1.10
C TYR A 260 10.32 -16.38 -0.20
N ASN A 261 11.31 -17.19 -0.64
CA ASN A 261 11.97 -16.99 -1.92
C ASN A 261 10.96 -17.20 -3.07
N GLY A 262 10.84 -16.20 -3.95
CA GLY A 262 10.01 -16.22 -5.14
C GLY A 262 10.83 -15.92 -6.40
N SER A 263 10.23 -16.21 -7.56
CA SER A 263 10.69 -15.78 -8.88
C SER A 263 9.49 -15.28 -9.68
N HIS A 264 9.75 -14.56 -10.76
CA HIS A 264 8.73 -14.06 -11.67
C HIS A 264 9.06 -14.46 -13.10
N GLU A 265 8.07 -14.98 -13.81
CA GLU A 265 8.15 -15.25 -15.24
C GLU A 265 7.20 -14.29 -15.97
N LEU A 266 7.76 -13.47 -16.87
CA LEU A 266 6.99 -12.52 -17.66
C LEU A 266 6.64 -13.15 -19.00
N PHE A 267 5.35 -13.11 -19.36
CA PHE A 267 4.89 -13.44 -20.71
C PHE A 267 3.95 -12.35 -21.22
N ILE A 268 3.89 -12.20 -22.54
CA ILE A 268 3.07 -11.21 -23.22
C ILE A 268 2.01 -11.94 -24.04
N ILE A 269 0.75 -11.54 -23.85
CA ILE A 269 -0.36 -12.01 -24.68
C ILE A 269 -0.40 -11.16 -25.95
N ASP A 270 -0.35 -11.80 -27.12
CA ASP A 270 -0.33 -11.08 -28.38
C ASP A 270 -1.61 -10.26 -28.64
N ASP A 271 -1.50 -9.30 -29.56
CA ASP A 271 -2.58 -8.38 -29.91
C ASP A 271 -3.85 -9.08 -30.42
N LYS A 272 -3.70 -10.22 -31.11
CA LYS A 272 -4.83 -10.94 -31.69
C LYS A 272 -5.65 -11.58 -30.57
N ILE A 273 -5.00 -12.26 -29.63
CA ILE A 273 -5.66 -12.84 -28.46
C ILE A 273 -6.25 -11.73 -27.58
N SER A 274 -5.51 -10.66 -27.35
CA SER A 274 -5.96 -9.53 -26.53
C SER A 274 -7.24 -8.89 -27.09
N LYS A 275 -7.30 -8.63 -28.40
CA LYS A 275 -8.51 -8.10 -29.06
C LYS A 275 -9.69 -9.07 -28.96
N SER A 276 -9.45 -10.36 -29.23
CA SER A 276 -10.49 -11.39 -29.13
C SER A 276 -11.05 -11.51 -27.71
N LEU A 277 -10.19 -11.40 -26.69
CA LEU A 277 -10.60 -11.42 -25.28
C LEU A 277 -11.48 -10.22 -24.94
N LEU A 278 -11.10 -9.01 -25.36
CA LEU A 278 -11.89 -7.81 -25.11
C LEU A 278 -13.27 -7.88 -25.78
N GLU A 279 -13.35 -8.40 -27.00
CA GLU A 279 -14.62 -8.66 -27.68
C GLU A 279 -15.48 -9.69 -26.94
N PHE A 280 -14.87 -10.78 -26.46
CA PHE A 280 -15.57 -11.79 -25.66
C PHE A 280 -16.14 -11.20 -24.37
N CYS A 281 -15.34 -10.41 -23.64
CA CYS A 281 -15.77 -9.70 -22.42
C CYS A 281 -16.98 -8.82 -22.71
N LYS A 282 -16.93 -8.03 -23.79
CA LYS A 282 -18.02 -7.15 -24.20
C LYS A 282 -19.30 -7.91 -24.59
N LYS A 283 -19.17 -9.04 -25.28
CA LYS A 283 -20.33 -9.86 -25.69
C LYS A 283 -20.99 -10.62 -24.54
N SER A 284 -20.22 -10.94 -23.50
CA SER A 284 -20.67 -11.77 -22.37
C SER A 284 -20.96 -10.98 -21.10
N ASP A 285 -20.86 -9.65 -21.14
CA ASP A 285 -20.99 -8.75 -19.99
C ASP A 285 -20.06 -9.13 -18.82
N ASN A 286 -18.83 -9.55 -19.16
CA ASN A 286 -17.79 -9.91 -18.20
C ASN A 286 -16.64 -8.91 -18.23
N THR A 287 -15.89 -8.85 -17.13
CA THR A 287 -14.61 -8.13 -17.08
C THR A 287 -13.47 -9.07 -17.46
N THR A 288 -12.37 -8.49 -17.97
CA THR A 288 -11.14 -9.25 -18.24
C THR A 288 -10.63 -9.95 -16.98
N PHE A 289 -10.75 -9.30 -15.82
CA PHE A 289 -10.40 -9.87 -14.53
C PHE A 289 -11.13 -11.19 -14.23
N ILE A 290 -12.46 -11.22 -14.37
CA ILE A 290 -13.26 -12.43 -14.12
C ILE A 290 -12.85 -13.54 -15.11
N VAL A 291 -12.67 -13.21 -16.38
CA VAL A 291 -12.25 -14.21 -17.38
C VAL A 291 -10.88 -14.81 -17.02
N PHE A 292 -9.89 -13.99 -16.67
CA PHE A 292 -8.58 -14.49 -16.27
C PHE A 292 -8.61 -15.27 -14.95
N LEU A 293 -9.39 -14.82 -13.96
CA LEU A 293 -9.56 -15.55 -12.71
C LEU A 293 -10.18 -16.93 -12.96
N SER A 294 -11.20 -17.02 -13.82
CA SER A 294 -11.82 -18.29 -14.20
C SER A 294 -10.86 -19.21 -14.94
N VAL A 295 -10.07 -18.69 -15.89
CA VAL A 295 -9.04 -19.47 -16.58
C VAL A 295 -7.98 -19.97 -15.59
N TYR A 296 -7.53 -19.11 -14.68
CA TYR A 296 -6.55 -19.48 -13.66
C TYR A 296 -7.10 -20.56 -12.73
N GLN A 297 -8.32 -20.40 -12.21
CA GLN A 297 -8.98 -21.39 -11.36
C GLN A 297 -9.21 -22.72 -12.09
N PHE A 298 -9.58 -22.68 -13.37
CA PHE A 298 -9.69 -23.87 -14.21
C PHE A 298 -8.34 -24.59 -14.37
N ILE A 299 -7.26 -23.85 -14.66
CA ILE A 299 -5.91 -24.42 -14.76
C ILE A 299 -5.53 -25.10 -13.45
N LEU A 300 -5.66 -24.40 -12.32
CA LEU A 300 -5.35 -24.96 -10.99
C LEU A 300 -6.18 -26.21 -10.71
N SER A 301 -7.46 -26.23 -11.05
CA SER A 301 -8.34 -27.40 -10.88
C SER A 301 -7.80 -28.65 -11.62
N LYS A 302 -7.22 -28.46 -12.81
CA LYS A 302 -6.66 -29.54 -13.64
C LYS A 302 -5.34 -30.04 -13.10
N TYR A 303 -4.45 -29.15 -12.68
CA TYR A 303 -3.15 -29.54 -12.12
C TYR A 303 -3.27 -30.16 -10.73
N ALA A 304 -4.22 -29.68 -9.91
CA ALA A 304 -4.43 -30.16 -8.56
C ALA A 304 -5.40 -31.35 -8.45
N TYR A 305 -6.09 -31.70 -9.54
CA TYR A 305 -7.20 -32.68 -9.54
C TYR A 305 -8.27 -32.37 -8.48
N GLN A 306 -8.56 -31.08 -8.28
CA GLN A 306 -9.48 -30.57 -7.26
C GLN A 306 -10.57 -29.75 -7.94
N SER A 307 -11.83 -29.94 -7.54
CA SER A 307 -12.98 -29.18 -8.05
C SER A 307 -13.26 -27.90 -7.27
N ASP A 308 -12.76 -27.82 -6.03
CA ASP A 308 -12.89 -26.66 -5.15
C ASP A 308 -11.51 -26.04 -4.93
N ILE A 309 -11.36 -24.78 -5.36
CA ILE A 309 -10.08 -24.06 -5.42
C ILE A 309 -10.25 -22.68 -4.81
N ASN A 310 -9.59 -22.47 -3.67
CA ASN A 310 -9.48 -21.16 -3.03
C ASN A 310 -8.40 -20.32 -3.72
N ILE A 311 -8.76 -19.12 -4.17
CA ILE A 311 -7.83 -18.13 -4.73
C ILE A 311 -7.97 -16.84 -3.94
N GLY A 312 -6.88 -16.42 -3.30
CA GLY A 312 -6.79 -15.10 -2.71
C GLY A 312 -6.59 -14.05 -3.80
N VAL A 313 -7.40 -13.00 -3.78
CA VAL A 313 -7.28 -11.84 -4.66
C VAL A 313 -7.03 -10.61 -3.80
N LEU A 314 -6.01 -9.83 -4.14
CA LEU A 314 -5.77 -8.54 -3.51
C LEU A 314 -6.79 -7.53 -4.05
N ILE A 315 -7.50 -6.86 -3.13
CA ILE A 315 -8.46 -5.81 -3.44
C ILE A 315 -7.85 -4.48 -3.01
N ALA A 316 -7.97 -3.46 -3.87
CA ALA A 316 -7.52 -2.10 -3.63
C ALA A 316 -8.68 -1.20 -3.19
#